data_AF-A0A497A0J3-F1
#
_entry.id   AF-A0A497A0J3-F1
#
_cell.length_a   1.000
_cell.length_b   1.000
_cell.length_c   1.000
_cell.angle_alpha   90.00
_cell.angle_beta   90.00
_cell.angle_gamma   90.00
#
_symmetry.space_group_name_H-M   'P 1'
#
loop_
_entity.id
_entity.type
_entity.pdbx_description
1 polymer ?
#
loop_
_entity_poly.entity_id
_entity_poly.type
_entity_poly.pdbx_seq_one_letter_code
_entity_poly.pdbx_strand_id
1 'polypeptide(L)'
;MMTTREQTACITITVAARRTGLSPSTVRRYIRLGLVSEVLTEADLAELRRIRRLTDLGVNLAGVEIILHMRRQIESLREEVARLERLVASSTLLEVPETWLRPLLSDRGDIE
;
A
#
# COMPACT_ATOMS: atom_id res chain seq x y z
N MET A 1 7.37 -26.23 -18.58
CA MET A 1 6.30 -25.20 -18.52
C MET A 1 6.77 -24.10 -17.58
N MET A 2 7.60 -23.18 -18.09
CA MET A 2 8.23 -22.12 -17.28
C MET A 2 7.23 -20.99 -17.06
N THR A 3 7.01 -20.65 -15.80
CA THR A 3 6.10 -19.60 -15.34
C THR A 3 6.53 -18.23 -15.87
N THR A 4 5.52 -17.45 -16.24
CA THR A 4 5.56 -16.12 -16.85
C THR A 4 6.63 -15.23 -16.23
N ARG A 5 7.57 -14.76 -17.06
CA ARG A 5 8.42 -13.61 -16.72
C ARG A 5 7.49 -12.43 -16.46
N GLU A 6 7.42 -11.96 -15.22
CA GLU A 6 6.91 -10.63 -14.89
C GLU A 6 7.83 -9.61 -15.55
N GLN A 7 7.65 -9.39 -16.85
CA GLN A 7 8.04 -8.15 -17.48
C GLN A 7 7.15 -7.10 -16.85
N THR A 8 7.69 -6.30 -15.94
CA THR A 8 7.12 -4.99 -15.61
C THR A 8 6.98 -4.26 -16.93
N ALA A 9 5.80 -4.37 -17.55
CA ALA A 9 5.55 -3.81 -18.86
C ALA A 9 5.67 -2.30 -18.70
N CYS A 10 6.76 -1.72 -19.21
CA CYS A 10 6.93 -0.28 -19.22
C CYS A 10 5.80 0.33 -20.06
N ILE A 11 5.00 1.18 -19.44
CA ILE A 11 3.85 1.81 -20.08
C ILE A 11 4.33 3.13 -20.69
N THR A 12 4.12 3.29 -21.99
CA THR A 12 4.48 4.55 -22.66
C THR A 12 3.54 5.68 -22.23
N ILE A 13 4.02 6.93 -22.27
CA ILE A 13 3.24 8.13 -21.92
C ILE A 13 1.92 8.19 -22.70
N THR A 14 1.94 7.84 -23.99
CA THR A 14 0.74 7.84 -24.84
C THR A 14 -0.30 6.82 -24.37
N VAL A 15 0.14 5.61 -23.97
CA VAL A 15 -0.75 4.58 -23.43
C VAL A 15 -1.27 5.00 -22.06
N ALA A 16 -0.42 5.56 -21.19
CA ALA A 16 -0.82 6.07 -19.89
C ALA A 16 -1.86 7.19 -20.00
N ALA A 17 -1.63 8.16 -20.88
CA ALA A 17 -2.57 9.24 -21.19
C ALA A 17 -3.95 8.69 -21.58
N ARG A 18 -3.99 7.75 -22.54
CA ARG A 18 -5.24 7.10 -22.98
C ARG A 18 -5.94 6.34 -21.85
N ARG A 19 -5.19 5.59 -21.02
CA ARG A 19 -5.74 4.74 -19.94
C ARG A 19 -6.15 5.52 -18.67
N THR A 20 -5.71 6.76 -18.54
CA THR A 20 -6.01 7.65 -17.40
C THR A 20 -6.94 8.81 -17.81
N GLY A 21 -7.15 8.98 -19.12
CA GLY A 21 -7.86 10.10 -19.74
C GLY A 21 -7.16 11.45 -19.54
N LEU A 22 -5.87 11.44 -19.18
CA LEU A 22 -5.03 12.63 -19.09
C LEU A 22 -4.41 12.96 -20.44
N SER A 23 -4.03 14.21 -20.65
CA SER A 23 -3.22 14.56 -21.83
C SER A 23 -1.76 14.10 -21.66
N PRO A 24 -1.03 13.78 -22.75
CA PRO A 24 0.39 13.43 -22.67
C PRO A 24 1.26 14.53 -22.03
N SER A 25 0.89 15.80 -22.19
CA SER A 25 1.59 16.93 -21.56
C SER A 25 1.36 16.96 -20.04
N THR A 26 0.13 16.65 -19.58
CA THR A 26 -0.19 16.50 -18.16
C THR A 26 0.58 15.34 -17.52
N VAL A 27 0.64 14.17 -18.17
CA VAL A 27 1.43 13.04 -17.67
C VAL A 27 2.91 13.41 -17.56
N ARG A 28 3.49 14.04 -18.60
CA ARG A 28 4.88 14.55 -18.53
C ARG A 28 5.09 15.56 -17.42
N ARG A 29 4.11 16.44 -17.16
CA ARG A 29 4.17 17.39 -16.06
C ARG A 29 4.25 16.66 -14.72
N TYR A 30 3.43 15.63 -14.51
CA TYR A 30 3.43 14.88 -13.25
C TYR A 30 4.70 14.06 -13.04
N ILE A 31 5.28 13.51 -14.11
CA ILE A 31 6.62 12.89 -14.06
C ILE A 31 7.68 13.90 -13.62
N ARG A 32 7.73 15.09 -14.25
CA ARG A 32 8.71 16.13 -13.90
C ARG A 32 8.55 16.66 -12.47
N LEU A 33 7.33 16.64 -11.94
CA LEU A 33 7.05 17.02 -10.55
C LEU A 33 7.35 15.88 -9.56
N GLY A 34 7.83 14.72 -10.02
CA GLY A 34 8.12 13.57 -9.16
C GLY A 34 6.89 12.91 -8.55
N LEU A 35 5.69 13.19 -9.07
CA LEU A 35 4.44 12.60 -8.55
C LEU A 35 4.27 11.14 -8.97
N VAL A 36 4.90 10.76 -10.08
CA VAL A 36 4.96 9.39 -10.63
C VAL A 36 6.33 9.13 -11.25
N SER A 37 6.67 7.87 -11.44
CA SER A 37 7.97 7.44 -11.97
C SER A 37 8.16 7.80 -13.45
N GLU A 38 9.40 7.94 -13.91
CA GLU A 38 9.69 8.12 -15.34
C GLU A 38 9.34 6.87 -16.17
N VAL A 39 9.60 5.69 -15.60
CA VAL A 39 9.20 4.39 -16.15
C VAL A 39 7.85 4.04 -15.56
N LEU A 40 6.78 4.25 -16.34
CA LEU A 40 5.42 4.06 -15.84
C LEU A 40 5.07 2.57 -15.71
N THR A 41 4.48 2.23 -14.58
CA THR A 41 3.94 0.91 -14.23
C THR A 41 2.42 0.98 -14.04
N GLU A 42 1.76 -0.16 -13.81
CA GLU A 42 0.33 -0.18 -13.46
C GLU A 42 0.02 0.63 -12.19
N ALA A 43 0.95 0.63 -11.22
CA ALA A 43 0.83 1.44 -10.01
C ALA A 43 0.86 2.95 -10.33
N ASP A 44 1.75 3.39 -11.22
CA ASP A 44 1.79 4.79 -11.67
C ASP A 44 0.50 5.18 -12.41
N LEU A 45 -0.15 4.27 -13.15
CA LEU A 45 -1.44 4.54 -13.78
C LEU A 45 -2.56 4.72 -12.74
N ALA A 46 -2.57 3.89 -11.69
CA ALA A 46 -3.51 4.08 -10.58
C ALA A 46 -3.28 5.43 -9.89
N GLU A 47 -2.02 5.85 -9.78
CA GLU A 47 -1.62 7.13 -9.22
C GLU A 47 -2.06 8.31 -10.08
N LEU A 48 -1.82 8.27 -11.39
CA LEU A 48 -2.28 9.27 -12.35
C LEU A 48 -3.80 9.47 -12.30
N ARG A 49 -4.58 8.38 -12.19
CA ARG A 49 -6.05 8.46 -12.01
C ARG A 49 -6.43 9.12 -10.69
N ARG A 50 -5.65 8.90 -9.63
CA ARG A 50 -5.90 9.53 -8.32
C ARG A 50 -5.57 11.02 -8.34
N ILE A 51 -4.43 11.40 -8.91
CA ILE A 51 -4.06 12.80 -9.11
C ILE A 51 -5.17 13.51 -9.88
N ARG A 52 -5.62 12.92 -11.00
CA ARG A 52 -6.75 13.44 -11.78
C ARG A 52 -7.99 13.69 -10.93
N ARG A 53 -8.43 12.69 -10.15
CA ARG A 53 -9.62 12.84 -9.31
C ARG A 53 -9.47 13.95 -8.28
N LEU A 54 -8.30 14.08 -7.66
CA LEU A 54 -8.04 15.16 -6.70
C LEU A 54 -8.08 16.53 -7.39
N THR A 55 -7.48 16.65 -8.58
CA THR A 55 -7.55 17.90 -9.35
C THR A 55 -8.98 18.22 -9.81
N ASP A 56 -9.77 17.20 -10.18
CA ASP A 56 -11.18 17.36 -10.56
C ASP A 56 -12.04 17.82 -9.37
N LEU A 57 -11.64 17.49 -8.13
CA LEU A 57 -12.24 18.00 -6.88
C LEU A 57 -11.75 19.40 -6.48
N GLY A 58 -10.95 20.07 -7.32
CA GLY A 58 -10.44 21.41 -7.07
C GLY A 58 -9.19 21.47 -6.18
N VAL A 59 -8.57 20.33 -5.87
CA VAL A 59 -7.30 20.30 -5.13
C VAL A 59 -6.18 20.77 -6.04
N ASN A 60 -5.43 21.78 -5.60
CA ASN A 60 -4.26 22.26 -6.33
C ASN A 60 -3.10 21.24 -6.27
N LEU A 61 -2.08 21.38 -7.13
CA LEU A 61 -1.00 20.39 -7.19
C LEU A 61 -0.14 20.29 -5.93
N ALA A 62 0.04 21.38 -5.17
CA ALA A 62 0.73 21.33 -3.89
C ALA A 62 -0.04 20.49 -2.87
N GLY A 63 -1.37 20.64 -2.83
CA GLY A 63 -2.26 19.82 -2.02
C GLY A 63 -2.23 18.35 -2.46
N VAL A 64 -2.22 18.08 -3.77
CA VAL A 64 -2.07 16.71 -4.29
C VAL A 64 -0.76 16.10 -3.80
N GLU A 65 0.35 16.80 -3.91
CA GLU A 65 1.66 16.31 -3.47
C GLU A 65 1.66 15.92 -1.99
N ILE A 66 1.14 16.79 -1.12
CA ILE A 66 1.01 16.53 0.32
C ILE A 66 0.12 15.31 0.58
N ILE A 67 -1.03 15.21 -0.08
CA ILE A 67 -1.95 14.06 0.05
C ILE A 67 -1.27 12.76 -0.38
N LEU A 68 -0.54 12.76 -1.51
CA LEU A 68 0.14 11.56 -1.98
C LEU A 68 1.28 11.15 -1.06
N HIS A 69 2.03 12.12 -0.52
CA HIS A 69 3.07 11.87 0.47
C HIS A 69 2.49 11.24 1.74
N MET A 70 1.48 11.86 2.35
CA MET A 70 0.81 11.33 3.54
C MET A 70 0.26 9.92 3.31
N ARG A 71 -0.35 9.67 2.14
CA ARG A 71 -0.88 8.34 1.83
C ARG A 71 0.23 7.29 1.69
N ARG A 72 1.39 7.63 1.10
CA ARG A 72 2.55 6.72 1.05
C ARG A 72 3.06 6.40 2.46
N GLN A 73 3.11 7.39 3.35
CA GLN A 73 3.49 7.16 4.74
C GLN A 73 2.49 6.24 5.46
N ILE A 74 1.18 6.45 5.27
CA ILE A 74 0.14 5.59 5.83
C ILE A 74 0.28 4.15 5.32
N GLU A 75 0.55 3.96 4.03
CA GLU A 75 0.72 2.62 3.46
C GLU A 75 1.95 1.92 4.05
N SER A 76 3.09 2.61 4.13
CA SER A 76 4.30 2.09 4.76
C SER A 76 4.07 1.73 6.24
N LEU A 77 3.34 2.56 6.99
CA LEU A 77 3.00 2.27 8.38
C LEU A 77 2.07 1.05 8.49
N ARG A 78 1.12 0.89 7.57
CA ARG A 78 0.23 -0.29 7.53
C ARG A 78 0.99 -1.57 7.21
N GLU A 79 1.91 -1.52 6.26
CA GLU A 79 2.80 -2.65 5.93
C GLU A 79 3.65 -3.06 7.14
N GLU A 80 4.17 -2.07 7.88
CA GLU A 80 4.96 -2.31 9.08
C GLU A 80 4.12 -2.93 10.21
N VAL A 81 2.91 -2.40 10.46
CA VAL A 81 1.97 -3.01 11.41
C VAL A 81 1.67 -4.45 11.02
N ALA A 82 1.33 -4.72 9.76
CA ALA A 82 1.05 -6.08 9.30
C ALA A 82 2.27 -7.00 9.44
N ARG A 83 3.49 -6.47 9.27
CA ARG A 83 4.75 -7.21 9.50
C ARG A 83 4.90 -7.57 10.97
N LEU A 84 4.68 -6.63 11.88
CA LEU A 84 4.76 -6.84 13.32
C LEU A 84 3.69 -7.82 13.80
N GLU A 85 2.46 -7.73 13.31
CA GLU A 85 1.37 -8.66 13.61
C GLU A 85 1.73 -10.09 13.22
N ARG A 86 2.33 -10.30 12.03
CA ARG A 86 2.82 -11.62 11.61
C ARG A 86 3.91 -12.17 12.54
N LEU A 87 4.83 -11.33 12.99
CA LEU A 87 5.89 -11.73 13.91
C LEU A 87 5.32 -12.15 15.27
N VAL A 88 4.42 -11.34 15.83
CA VAL A 88 3.73 -11.68 17.09
C VAL A 88 2.96 -12.99 16.93
N ALA A 89 2.14 -13.12 15.89
CA ALA A 89 1.36 -14.33 15.63
C ALA A 89 2.24 -15.58 15.52
N SER A 90 3.39 -15.50 14.83
CA SER A 90 4.34 -16.60 14.73
C SER A 90 5.04 -16.94 16.04
N SER A 91 5.23 -15.96 16.94
CA SER A 91 5.84 -16.15 18.26
C SER A 91 4.86 -16.75 19.28
N THR A 92 3.57 -16.43 19.21
CA THR A 92 2.53 -16.99 20.11
C THR A 92 2.18 -18.46 19.83
N LEU A 93 2.66 -19.05 18.72
CA LEU A 93 2.47 -20.47 18.41
C LEU A 93 3.56 -21.39 19.00
N LEU A 94 4.59 -20.83 19.65
CA LEU A 94 5.56 -21.63 20.40
C LEU A 94 5.07 -21.82 21.84
N GLU A 95 4.38 -22.94 22.03
CA GLU A 95 4.18 -23.69 23.27
C GLU A 95 3.85 -22.84 24.52
N VAL A 96 2.56 -22.63 24.78
CA VAL A 96 2.11 -22.51 26.18
C VAL A 96 2.12 -23.93 26.73
N PRO A 97 3.06 -24.31 27.61
CA PRO A 97 3.11 -25.69 28.10
C PRO A 97 1.82 -25.98 28.89
N GLU A 98 1.19 -27.13 28.69
CA GLU A 98 -0.05 -27.53 29.41
C GLU A 98 0.09 -27.38 30.94
N THR A 99 1.33 -27.45 31.44
CA THR A 99 1.70 -27.21 32.84
C THR A 99 1.31 -25.84 33.38
N TRP A 100 1.21 -24.81 32.53
CA TRP A 100 0.82 -23.45 32.91
C TRP A 100 -0.70 -23.25 32.91
N LEU A 101 -1.47 -24.18 32.32
CA LEU A 101 -2.93 -24.15 32.32
C LEU A 101 -3.55 -24.83 33.56
N ARG A 102 -2.77 -25.64 34.29
CA ARG A 102 -3.24 -26.37 35.48
C ARG A 102 -3.62 -25.47 36.68
N PRO A 103 -2.84 -24.45 37.07
CA PRO A 103 -3.15 -23.66 38.26
C PRO A 103 -4.38 -22.76 38.09
N LEU A 104 -4.70 -22.33 36.85
CA LEU A 104 -5.79 -21.37 36.59
C LEU A 104 -7.18 -22.02 36.45
N LEU A 105 -7.26 -23.35 36.39
CA LEU A 105 -8.53 -24.10 36.35
C LEU A 105 -8.84 -24.81 37.68
N SER A 106 -7.87 -24.90 38.61
CA SER A 106 -8.08 -25.49 39.94
C SER A 106 -8.68 -24.52 40.96
N ASP A 107 -8.65 -23.20 40.71
CA ASP A 107 -9.03 -22.17 41.69
C ASP A 107 -10.43 -21.55 41.43
N ARG A 108 -11.19 -22.07 40.46
CA ARG A 108 -12.60 -21.65 40.21
C ARG A 108 -13.63 -22.55 40.91
N GLY A 109 -13.22 -23.25 41.97
CA GLY A 109 -14.08 -24.15 42.75
C GLY A 109 -14.71 -23.52 44.00
N ASP A 110 -14.15 -22.46 44.57
CA ASP A 110 -14.45 -22.07 45.95
C ASP A 110 -14.97 -20.62 46.07
N ILE A 111 -16.10 -20.32 45.43
CA ILE A 111 -16.93 -19.17 45.82
C ILE A 111 -18.31 -19.72 46.18
N GLU A 112 -18.42 -20.23 47.41
CA GLU A 112 -19.69 -20.33 48.15
C GLU A 112 -20.10 -18.96 48.70
#